data_AF-A0A4Y8KEG9-F1
#
_entry.id   AF-A0A4Y8KEG9-F1
#
_cell.length_a   1.000
_cell.length_b   1.000
_cell.length_c   1.000
_cell.angle_alpha   90.00
_cell.angle_beta   90.00
_cell.angle_gamma   90.00
#
_symmetry.space_group_name_H-M   'P 1'
#
loop_
_entity.id
_entity.type
_entity.pdbx_description
1 polymer ?
#
loop_
_entity_poly.entity_id
_entity_poly.type
_entity_poly.pdbx_seq_one_letter_code
_entity_poly.pdbx_strand_id
1 'polypeptide(L)'
;MLFVAPQFQRRGVARQLIRHVETHARSVQVTELTADVSITARPFFERHGFTVEAEQHPVRGGVPLTNYKMKKKLLETVVRLSGQPACHTQDQAKTVRDYLPPRLYPR
;
A
#
# COMPACT_ATOMS: atom_id res chain seq x y z
N MET A 1 -5.26 7.86 -12.31
CA MET A 1 -4.77 9.25 -12.27
C MET A 1 -5.59 10.04 -11.26
N LEU A 2 -5.03 11.08 -10.63
CA LEU A 2 -5.72 11.94 -9.65
C LEU A 2 -5.37 13.41 -9.93
N PHE A 3 -6.39 14.26 -10.04
CA PHE A 3 -6.22 15.68 -10.35
C PHE A 3 -7.06 16.53 -9.40
N VAL A 4 -6.51 17.66 -8.97
CA VAL A 4 -7.19 18.66 -8.16
C VAL A 4 -6.99 20.01 -8.83
N ALA A 5 -8.10 20.71 -9.11
CA ALA A 5 -8.04 22.03 -9.71
C ALA A 5 -7.22 22.99 -8.82
N PRO A 6 -6.39 23.89 -9.41
CA PRO A 6 -5.45 24.73 -8.66
C PRO A 6 -6.05 25.48 -7.47
N GLN A 7 -7.25 26.03 -7.65
CA GLN A 7 -8.01 26.76 -6.62
C GLN A 7 -8.42 25.92 -5.39
N PHE A 8 -8.31 24.60 -5.49
CA PHE A 8 -8.63 23.65 -4.41
C PHE A 8 -7.41 22.88 -3.88
N GLN A 9 -6.20 23.22 -4.35
CA GLN A 9 -4.96 22.63 -3.84
C GLN A 9 -4.71 23.04 -2.39
N ARG A 10 -3.91 22.25 -1.66
CA ARG A 10 -3.55 22.46 -0.25
C ARG A 10 -4.73 22.48 0.75
N ARG A 11 -5.96 22.22 0.29
CA ARG A 11 -7.18 22.11 1.13
C ARG A 11 -7.52 20.66 1.52
N GLY A 12 -6.61 19.72 1.28
CA GLY A 12 -6.81 18.30 1.61
C GLY A 12 -7.76 17.54 0.67
N VAL A 13 -8.15 18.11 -0.47
CA VAL A 13 -9.07 17.46 -1.44
C VAL A 13 -8.51 16.13 -1.94
N ALA A 14 -7.24 16.09 -2.35
CA ALA A 14 -6.59 14.86 -2.82
C ALA A 14 -6.63 13.74 -1.77
N ARG A 15 -6.45 14.10 -0.49
CA ARG A 15 -6.52 13.14 0.63
C ARG A 15 -7.93 12.60 0.81
N GLN A 16 -8.96 13.44 0.67
CA GLN A 16 -10.36 12.99 0.75
C GLN A 16 -10.71 12.05 -0.40
N LEU A 17 -10.26 12.36 -1.61
CA LEU A 17 -10.46 11.51 -2.79
C LEU A 17 -9.81 10.13 -2.61
N ILE A 18 -8.54 10.07 -2.20
CA ILE A 18 -7.85 8.79 -1.93
C ILE A 18 -8.60 7.98 -0.87
N ARG A 19 -9.03 8.61 0.23
CA ARG A 19 -9.80 7.92 1.28
C ARG A 19 -11.11 7.35 0.75
N HIS A 20 -11.84 8.12 -0.03
CA HIS A 20 -13.10 7.66 -0.61
C HIS A 20 -12.89 6.46 -1.54
N VAL A 21 -11.89 6.52 -2.41
CA VAL A 21 -11.52 5.39 -3.30
C VAL A 21 -11.13 4.16 -2.49
N GLU A 22 -10.33 4.31 -1.44
CA GLU A 22 -9.93 3.20 -0.56
C GLU A 22 -11.13 2.58 0.16
N THR A 23 -12.02 3.39 0.72
CA THR A 23 -13.24 2.91 1.38
C THR A 23 -14.11 2.13 0.41
N HIS A 24 -14.32 2.67 -0.79
CA HIS A 24 -15.11 1.99 -1.81
C HIS A 24 -14.45 0.68 -2.25
N ALA A 25 -13.15 0.70 -2.57
CA ALA A 25 -12.40 -0.48 -2.99
C ALA A 25 -12.42 -1.59 -1.92
N ARG A 26 -12.33 -1.23 -0.63
CA ARG A 26 -12.50 -2.19 0.47
C ARG A 26 -13.91 -2.77 0.53
N SER A 27 -14.95 -1.96 0.29
CA SER A 27 -16.34 -2.42 0.29
C SER A 27 -16.63 -3.45 -0.79
N VAL A 28 -15.94 -3.35 -1.94
CA VAL A 28 -16.02 -4.31 -3.04
C VAL A 28 -14.90 -5.35 -3.02
N GLN A 29 -14.20 -5.50 -1.89
CA GLN A 29 -13.17 -6.52 -1.64
C GLN A 29 -11.99 -6.51 -2.64
N VAL A 30 -11.66 -5.34 -3.19
CA VAL A 30 -10.45 -5.17 -4.00
C VAL A 30 -9.22 -5.37 -3.13
N THR A 31 -8.28 -6.17 -3.63
CA THR A 31 -7.06 -6.57 -2.89
C THR A 31 -5.94 -5.53 -3.00
N GLU A 32 -5.91 -4.78 -4.10
CA GLU A 32 -4.84 -3.83 -4.43
C GLU A 32 -5.36 -2.64 -5.26
N LEU A 33 -4.82 -1.45 -5.00
CA LEU A 33 -4.96 -0.28 -5.85
C LEU A 33 -3.68 -0.05 -6.64
N THR A 34 -3.81 0.38 -7.89
CA THR A 34 -2.68 0.78 -8.74
C THR A 34 -2.88 2.21 -9.24
N ALA A 35 -1.77 2.91 -9.48
CA ALA A 35 -1.80 4.27 -10.01
C ALA A 35 -0.51 4.59 -10.78
N ASP A 36 -0.66 5.25 -11.92
CA ASP A 36 0.44 5.91 -12.61
C ASP A 36 0.58 7.35 -12.08
N VAL A 37 1.73 7.67 -11.51
CA VAL A 37 1.95 8.86 -10.67
C VAL A 37 3.11 9.69 -11.21
N SER A 38 2.92 11.00 -11.39
CA SER A 38 4.01 11.90 -11.82
C SER A 38 5.08 12.05 -10.73
N ILE A 39 6.28 12.51 -11.11
CA ILE A 39 7.37 12.82 -10.17
C ILE A 39 6.89 13.66 -8.98
N THR A 40 6.13 14.73 -9.24
CA THR A 40 5.68 15.66 -8.20
C THR A 40 4.59 15.10 -7.29
N ALA A 41 3.83 14.12 -7.76
CA ALA A 41 2.78 13.47 -6.98
C ALA A 41 3.30 12.25 -6.19
N ARG A 42 4.44 11.68 -6.56
CA ARG A 42 5.01 10.49 -5.90
C ARG A 42 5.09 10.61 -4.37
N PRO A 43 5.65 11.68 -3.77
CA PRO A 43 5.72 11.81 -2.31
C PRO A 43 4.35 11.83 -1.63
N PHE A 44 3.32 12.33 -2.32
CA PHE A 44 1.94 12.29 -1.81
C PHE A 44 1.42 10.85 -1.77
N PHE A 45 1.61 10.06 -2.83
CA PHE A 45 1.16 8.67 -2.88
C PHE A 45 1.94 7.78 -1.89
N GLU A 46 3.25 7.96 -1.75
CA GLU A 46 4.08 7.26 -0.76
C GLU A 46 3.57 7.49 0.67
N ARG A 47 3.25 8.75 1.02
CA ARG A 47 2.64 9.08 2.33
C ARG A 47 1.28 8.43 2.58
N HIS A 48 0.58 8.02 1.52
CA HIS A 48 -0.68 7.29 1.61
C HIS A 48 -0.52 5.77 1.52
N GLY A 49 0.72 5.25 1.60
CA GLY A 49 1.01 3.82 1.66
C GLY A 49 1.07 3.14 0.30
N PHE A 50 1.20 3.89 -0.79
CA PHE A 50 1.57 3.31 -2.09
C PHE A 50 3.09 3.08 -2.14
N THR A 51 3.49 2.01 -2.81
CA THR A 51 4.89 1.69 -3.10
C THR A 51 5.14 1.76 -4.61
N VAL A 52 6.35 2.14 -4.99
CA VAL A 52 6.76 2.15 -6.42
C VAL A 52 6.96 0.71 -6.88
N GLU A 53 6.31 0.35 -7.99
CA GLU A 53 6.52 -0.91 -8.69
C GLU A 53 7.51 -0.73 -9.85
N ALA A 54 7.39 0.36 -10.61
CA ALA A 54 8.28 0.68 -11.72
C ALA A 54 8.34 2.18 -11.99
N GLU A 55 9.51 2.66 -12.42
CA GLU A 55 9.64 3.95 -13.12
C GLU A 55 9.32 3.75 -14.61
N GLN A 56 8.66 4.73 -15.23
CA GLN A 56 8.33 4.71 -16.65
C GLN A 56 8.56 6.10 -17.27
N HIS A 57 8.76 6.12 -18.59
CA HIS A 57 8.99 7.34 -19.37
C HIS A 57 8.04 7.44 -20.56
N PRO A 58 6.70 7.51 -20.35
CA PRO A 58 5.76 7.69 -21.44
C PRO A 58 6.02 8.96 -22.24
N VAL A 59 5.94 8.85 -23.57
CA VAL A 59 6.00 10.00 -24.47
C VAL A 59 4.61 10.65 -24.55
N ARG A 60 4.50 11.92 -24.17
CA ARG A 60 3.29 12.73 -24.34
C ARG A 60 3.61 13.96 -25.17
N GLY A 61 2.94 14.12 -26.31
CA GLY A 61 3.18 15.24 -27.22
C GLY A 61 4.63 15.31 -27.74
N GLY A 62 5.28 14.15 -27.91
CA GLY A 62 6.68 14.07 -28.34
C GLY A 62 7.73 14.24 -27.22
N VAL A 63 7.30 14.54 -25.99
CA VAL A 63 8.21 14.72 -24.85
C VAL A 63 8.13 13.50 -23.92
N PRO A 64 9.26 12.85 -23.56
CA PRO A 64 9.27 11.81 -22.54
C PRO A 64 9.04 12.43 -21.16
N LEU A 65 8.06 11.91 -20.43
CA LEU A 65 7.74 12.34 -19.08
C LEU A 65 7.97 11.19 -18.11
N THR A 66 8.74 11.40 -17.05
CA THR A 66 8.90 10.38 -16.01
C THR A 66 7.65 10.30 -15.14
N ASN A 67 7.12 9.09 -15.00
CA ASN A 67 6.09 8.73 -14.03
C ASN A 67 6.46 7.41 -13.33
N TYR A 68 5.69 7.06 -12.31
CA TYR A 68 5.89 5.89 -11.49
C TYR A 68 4.61 5.08 -11.47
N LYS A 69 4.70 3.81 -11.87
CA LYS A 69 3.64 2.84 -11.59
C LYS A 69 3.75 2.48 -10.12
N MET A 70 2.71 2.76 -9.36
CA MET A 70 2.67 2.55 -7.92
C MET A 70 1.49 1.67 -7.54
N LYS A 71 1.61 0.95 -6.42
CA LYS A 71 0.54 0.09 -5.91
C LYS A 71 0.38 0.15 -4.40
N LYS A 72 -0.81 -0.17 -3.91
CA LYS A 72 -1.14 -0.22 -2.48
C LYS A 72 -2.01 -1.43 -2.21
N LYS A 73 -1.54 -2.35 -1.35
CA LYS A 73 -2.35 -3.46 -0.85
C LYS A 73 -3.42 -2.93 0.09
N LEU A 74 -4.67 -3.35 -0.10
CA LEU A 74 -5.80 -2.99 0.76
C LEU A 74 -6.12 -4.07 1.79
N LEU A 75 -5.87 -5.33 1.44
CA LEU A 75 -6.03 -6.45 2.36
C LEU A 75 -4.66 -6.83 2.91
N GLU A 76 -4.55 -6.87 4.24
CA GLU A 76 -3.48 -7.64 4.87
C GLU A 76 -3.93 -9.10 4.86
N THR A 77 -3.21 -9.94 4.12
CA THR A 77 -3.34 -11.39 4.27
C THR A 77 -2.74 -11.75 5.62
N VAL A 78 -3.51 -11.59 6.70
CA VAL A 78 -3.15 -12.19 7.98
C VAL A 78 -3.46 -13.67 7.86
N VAL A 79 -2.42 -14.48 7.64
CA VAL A 79 -2.53 -15.93 7.78
C VAL A 79 -2.73 -16.20 9.27
N ARG A 80 -3.99 -16.37 9.68
CA ARG A 80 -4.34 -16.88 11.00
C ARG A 80 -4.11 -18.40 10.93
N LEU A 81 -3.01 -18.87 11.51
CA LEU A 81 -2.88 -20.30 11.78
C LEU A 81 -4.00 -20.67 12.78
N SER A 82 -5.01 -21.40 12.33
CA SER A 82 -6.04 -21.98 13.19
C SER A 82 -5.51 -23.29 13.76
N GLY A 83 -5.24 -23.33 15.07
CA GLY A 83 -4.78 -24.51 15.79
C GLY A 83 -4.01 -24.12 17.06
N GLN A 84 -3.98 -25.00 18.06
CA GLN A 84 -3.02 -24.87 19.15
C GLN A 84 -1.66 -25.33 18.63
N PRO A 85 -0.65 -24.45 18.49
CA PRO A 85 0.69 -24.90 18.18
C PRO A 85 1.21 -25.73 19.38
N ALA A 86 1.24 -27.05 19.23
CA ALA A 86 1.88 -27.94 20.19
C ALA A 86 3.37 -28.05 19.84
N CYS A 87 4.23 -27.52 20.70
CA CYS A 87 5.66 -27.79 20.65
C CYS A 87 5.95 -28.90 21.66
N HIS A 88 6.52 -30.01 21.22
CA HIS A 88 6.84 -31.14 22.11
C HIS A 88 8.29 -31.08 22.62
N THR A 89 9.11 -30.17 22.09
CA THR A 89 10.49 -29.94 22.55
C THR A 89 10.81 -28.45 22.62
N GLN A 90 11.76 -28.10 23.49
CA GLN A 90 12.19 -26.72 23.72
C GLN A 90 12.94 -26.12 22.51
N ASP A 91 13.50 -26.97 21.65
CA ASP A 91 14.19 -26.59 20.42
C ASP A 91 13.18 -26.11 19.35
N GLN A 92 12.04 -26.78 19.23
CA GLN A 92 10.95 -26.38 18.33
C GLN A 92 10.35 -25.00 18.70
N ALA A 93 10.29 -24.68 19.99
CA ALA A 93 9.76 -23.41 20.46
C ALA A 93 10.65 -22.20 20.10
N LYS A 94 11.98 -22.40 20.00
CA LYS A 94 12.91 -21.35 19.55
C LYS A 94 12.75 -21.07 18.05
N THR A 95 12.64 -22.12 17.24
CA THR A 95 12.45 -21.98 15.79
C THR A 95 11.18 -21.19 15.46
N VAL A 96 10.08 -21.44 16.16
CA VAL A 96 8.81 -20.72 15.94
C VAL A 96 8.94 -19.22 16.28
N ARG A 97 9.69 -18.86 17.34
CA ARG A 97 9.89 -17.47 17.75
C ARG A 97 10.62 -16.63 16.70
N ASP A 98 11.51 -17.22 15.92
CA ASP A 98 12.30 -16.53 14.89
C ASP A 98 11.48 -16.16 13.63
N TYR A 99 10.35 -16.84 13.40
CA TYR A 99 9.49 -16.62 12.23
C TYR A 99 8.17 -15.86 12.54
N LEU A 100 7.86 -15.60 13.81
CA LEU A 100 6.65 -14.83 14.17
C LEU A 100 6.94 -13.32 14.24
N PRO A 101 6.08 -12.47 13.64
CA PRO A 101 6.25 -11.03 13.70
C PRO A 101 6.16 -10.54 15.17
N PRO A 102 6.95 -9.52 15.57
CA PRO A 102 7.07 -9.06 16.95
C PRO A 102 5.77 -8.50 17.57
N ARG A 103 4.68 -8.39 16.79
CA ARG A 103 3.37 -7.91 17.25
C ARG A 103 2.55 -8.96 18.02
N LEU A 104 3.03 -10.20 18.13
CA LEU A 104 2.28 -11.31 18.76
C LEU A 104 2.73 -11.66 20.18
N TYR A 105 3.61 -10.86 20.79
CA TYR A 105 4.03 -11.02 22.19
C TYR A 105 3.60 -9.80 23.03
N PRO A 106 2.51 -9.86 23.81
CA PRO A 106 2.31 -8.93 24.91
C PRO A 106 3.34 -9.23 26.02
N ARG A 107 3.86 -8.17 26.67
CA ARG A 107 4.79 -8.27 27.80
C ARG A 107 4.15 -8.93 29.02
#